data_AF-A0A8X6UYE8-F1
#
_entry.id   AF-A0A8X6UYE8-F1
#
_cell.length_a   1.000
_cell.length_b   1.000
_cell.length_c   1.000
_cell.angle_alpha   90.00
_cell.angle_beta   90.00
_cell.angle_gamma   90.00
#
_symmetry.space_group_name_H-M   'P 1'
#
loop_
_entity.id
_entity.type
_entity.pdbx_description
1 polymer ?
#
loop_
_entity_poly.entity_id
_entity_poly.type
_entity_poly.pdbx_seq_one_letter_code
_entity_poly.pdbx_strand_id
1 'polypeptide(L)'
;MEHWMEPKEEGDFVTEYMFKLINRLKRCQEVAINKMEEMQVKRKTWYDKNAVKREFKDGDLVLVLATSRANKLAVQWIGPGTILNKISETNYLVEIPGRRETSQIYHTLLDNC
;
A
#
# COMPACT_ATOMS: atom_id res chain seq x y z
N MET A 1 -3.96 71.23 -14.62
CA MET A 1 -2.60 70.63 -14.63
C MET A 1 -2.80 69.19 -14.23
N GLU A 2 -2.87 68.31 -15.22
CA GLU A 2 -3.10 66.88 -15.00
C GLU A 2 -1.81 66.26 -14.47
N HIS A 3 -1.89 65.72 -13.25
CA HIS A 3 -0.82 64.99 -12.61
C HIS A 3 -0.96 63.52 -13.05
N TRP A 4 -0.24 63.14 -14.10
CA TRP A 4 -0.19 61.76 -14.56
C TRP A 4 0.48 60.90 -13.47
N MET A 5 -0.29 60.02 -12.82
CA MET A 5 0.29 58.95 -12.01
C MET A 5 1.03 58.00 -12.94
N GLU A 6 2.32 57.83 -12.68
CA GLU A 6 3.12 56.80 -13.34
C GLU A 6 2.47 55.41 -13.11
N PRO A 7 2.40 54.55 -14.14
CA PRO A 7 1.86 53.21 -13.96
C PRO A 7 2.81 52.43 -13.04
N LYS A 8 2.31 52.01 -11.87
CA LYS A 8 3.02 51.03 -11.04
C LYS A 8 3.26 49.77 -11.88
N GLU A 9 4.49 49.29 -11.90
CA GLU A 9 4.92 48.15 -12.71
C GLU A 9 4.02 46.93 -12.47
N GLU A 10 3.19 46.58 -13.46
CA GLU A 10 2.24 45.46 -13.41
C GLU A 10 2.92 44.09 -13.17
N GLY A 11 4.23 43.98 -13.43
CA GLY A 11 5.01 42.76 -13.24
C GLY A 11 5.14 42.31 -11.78
N ASP A 12 5.15 43.23 -10.83
CA ASP A 12 5.31 42.92 -9.40
C ASP A 12 4.05 42.26 -8.82
N PHE A 13 2.87 42.74 -9.21
CA PHE A 13 1.58 42.21 -8.73
C PHE A 13 1.29 40.78 -9.21
N VAL A 14 1.61 40.48 -10.48
CA VAL A 14 1.41 39.14 -11.04
C VAL A 14 2.32 38.12 -10.37
N THR A 15 3.59 38.47 -10.16
CA THR A 15 4.54 37.56 -9.50
C THR A 15 4.19 37.34 -8.04
N GLU A 16 3.77 38.37 -7.29
CA GLU A 16 3.29 38.23 -5.91
C GLU A 16 2.09 37.27 -5.82
N TYR A 17 1.12 37.42 -6.71
CA TYR A 17 -0.03 36.53 -6.78
C TYR A 17 0.38 35.08 -7.09
N MET A 18 1.29 34.88 -8.04
CA MET A 18 1.83 33.55 -8.36
C MET A 18 2.54 32.90 -7.17
N PHE A 19 3.39 33.65 -6.45
CA PHE A 19 4.05 33.15 -5.25
C PHE A 19 3.04 32.77 -4.17
N LYS A 20 2.02 33.60 -3.95
CA LYS A 20 0.94 33.31 -3.00
C LYS A 20 0.19 32.03 -3.37
N LEU A 21 -0.10 31.82 -4.65
CA LEU A 21 -0.75 30.60 -5.13
C LEU A 21 0.12 29.36 -4.91
N ILE A 22 1.41 29.42 -5.29
CA ILE A 22 2.35 28.32 -5.09
C ILE A 22 2.46 27.97 -3.60
N ASN A 23 2.59 28.97 -2.73
CA ASN A 23 2.68 28.76 -1.29
C ASN A 23 1.40 28.13 -0.70
N ARG A 24 0.22 28.50 -1.22
CA ARG A 24 -1.04 27.85 -0.84
C ARG A 24 -1.07 26.39 -1.26
N LEU A 25 -0.66 26.08 -2.49
CA LEU A 25 -0.62 24.70 -3.00
C LEU A 25 0.35 23.84 -2.18
N LYS A 26 1.55 24.36 -1.87
CA LYS A 26 2.53 23.67 -1.01
C LYS A 26 1.95 23.36 0.37
N ARG A 27 1.28 24.33 1.01
CA ARG A 27 0.61 24.10 2.30
C ARG A 27 -0.47 23.02 2.21
N CYS A 28 -1.30 23.04 1.17
CA CYS A 28 -2.32 22.00 0.99
C CYS A 28 -1.69 20.62 0.82
N GLN A 29 -0.60 20.52 0.06
CA GLN A 29 0.14 19.29 -0.14
C GLN A 29 0.74 18.78 1.19
N GLU A 30 1.39 19.64 1.96
CA GLU A 30 1.94 19.29 3.29
C GLU A 30 0.86 18.74 4.21
N VAL A 31 -0.30 19.41 4.28
CA VAL A 31 -1.43 18.94 5.09
C VAL A 31 -1.93 17.57 4.62
N ALA A 32 -2.06 17.36 3.31
CA ALA A 32 -2.50 16.09 2.76
C ALA A 32 -1.52 14.95 3.07
N ILE A 33 -0.21 15.19 2.93
CA ILE A 33 0.84 14.22 3.23
C ILE A 33 0.81 13.86 4.72
N ASN A 34 0.83 14.86 5.61
CA ASN A 34 0.81 14.63 7.05
C ASN A 34 -0.42 13.81 7.47
N LYS A 35 -1.60 14.13 6.92
CA LYS A 35 -2.80 13.36 7.21
C LYS A 35 -2.79 11.96 6.63
N MET A 36 -2.23 11.77 5.44
CA MET A 36 -2.06 10.45 4.86
C MET A 36 -1.18 9.57 5.75
N GLU A 37 -0.04 10.09 6.22
CA GLU A 37 0.90 9.37 7.07
C GLU A 37 0.27 9.01 8.44
N GLU A 38 -0.35 9.99 9.11
CA GLU A 38 -1.08 9.75 10.36
C GLU A 38 -2.14 8.65 10.21
N MET A 39 -2.90 8.69 9.11
CA MET A 39 -3.98 7.72 8.86
C MET A 39 -3.45 6.36 8.41
N GLN A 40 -2.31 6.29 7.72
CA GLN A 40 -1.64 5.02 7.42
C GLN A 40 -1.22 4.30 8.71
N VAL A 41 -0.58 5.02 9.65
CA VAL A 41 -0.19 4.45 10.94
C VAL A 41 -1.41 3.96 11.72
N LYS A 42 -2.44 4.79 11.86
CA LYS A 42 -3.69 4.42 12.57
C LYS A 42 -4.35 3.20 11.95
N ARG A 43 -4.45 3.13 10.61
CA ARG A 43 -5.03 1.97 9.91
C ARG A 43 -4.23 0.71 10.18
N LYS A 44 -2.90 0.76 10.07
CA LYS A 44 -2.03 -0.38 10.35
C LYS A 44 -2.25 -0.88 11.78
N THR A 45 -2.19 0.00 12.77
CA THR A 45 -2.40 -0.38 14.18
C THR A 45 -3.79 -0.97 14.41
N TRP A 46 -4.83 -0.42 13.77
CA TRP A 46 -6.20 -0.91 13.91
C TRP A 46 -6.39 -2.29 13.28
N TYR A 47 -5.92 -2.50 12.05
CA TYR A 47 -6.02 -3.78 11.36
C TYR A 47 -5.12 -4.85 11.95
N ASP A 48 -3.93 -4.49 12.46
CA ASP A 48 -3.01 -5.45 13.06
C ASP A 48 -3.38 -5.80 14.52
N LYS A 49 -4.34 -5.08 15.13
CA LYS A 49 -4.67 -5.22 16.58
C LYS A 49 -5.09 -6.63 16.99
N ASN A 50 -5.86 -7.31 16.13
CA ASN A 50 -6.35 -8.66 16.37
C ASN A 50 -5.68 -9.69 15.44
N ALA A 51 -4.67 -9.27 14.69
CA ALA A 51 -3.99 -10.14 13.75
C ALA A 51 -3.19 -11.20 14.50
N VAL A 52 -3.54 -12.46 14.30
CA VAL A 52 -2.76 -13.57 14.84
C VAL A 52 -1.56 -13.81 13.92
N LYS A 53 -0.35 -13.62 14.45
CA LYS A 53 0.87 -13.99 13.72
C LYS A 53 0.95 -15.50 13.61
N ARG A 54 0.85 -16.01 12.38
CA ARG A 54 1.11 -17.41 12.05
C ARG A 54 2.52 -17.53 11.50
N GLU A 55 3.30 -18.39 12.11
CA GLU A 55 4.63 -18.74 11.62
C GLU A 55 4.65 -20.22 11.24
N PHE A 56 5.33 -20.49 10.13
CA PHE A 56 5.52 -21.82 9.62
C PHE A 56 7.01 -22.10 9.45
N LYS A 57 7.38 -23.37 9.50
CA LYS A 57 8.75 -23.85 9.34
C LYS A 57 8.89 -24.62 8.03
N ASP A 58 10.13 -24.75 7.57
CA ASP A 58 10.47 -25.56 6.42
C ASP A 58 10.06 -27.02 6.68
N GLY A 59 9.34 -27.61 5.72
CA GLY A 59 8.74 -28.93 5.82
C GLY A 59 7.29 -28.96 6.33
N ASP A 60 6.75 -27.84 6.85
CA ASP A 60 5.36 -27.78 7.28
C ASP A 60 4.40 -27.95 6.08
N LEU A 61 3.33 -28.71 6.30
CA LEU A 61 2.25 -28.88 5.32
C LEU A 61 1.17 -27.82 5.52
N VAL A 62 0.88 -27.06 4.48
CA VAL A 62 -0.08 -25.95 4.50
C VAL A 62 -1.10 -26.06 3.38
N LEU A 63 -2.30 -25.53 3.62
CA LEU A 63 -3.30 -25.31 2.59
C LEU A 63 -3.10 -23.92 1.99
N VAL A 64 -3.16 -23.85 0.66
CA VAL A 64 -3.02 -22.60 -0.08
C VAL A 64 -4.35 -22.16 -0.63
N LEU A 65 -4.71 -20.91 -0.36
CA LEU A 65 -5.91 -20.29 -0.88
C LEU A 65 -5.64 -19.79 -2.31
N ALA A 66 -6.38 -20.30 -3.29
CA ALA A 66 -6.22 -19.91 -4.69
C ALA A 66 -7.56 -19.62 -5.36
N THR A 67 -7.59 -18.62 -6.24
CA THR A 67 -8.76 -18.34 -7.08
C THR A 67 -8.89 -19.40 -8.16
N SER A 68 -10.11 -19.88 -8.41
CA SER A 68 -10.40 -20.77 -9.52
C SER A 68 -10.17 -20.05 -10.86
N ARG A 69 -9.61 -20.75 -11.86
CA ARG A 69 -9.45 -20.18 -13.21
C ARG A 69 -10.79 -19.84 -13.87
N ALA A 70 -11.85 -20.57 -13.53
CA ALA A 70 -13.17 -20.39 -14.13
C ALA A 70 -13.92 -19.18 -13.54
N ASN A 71 -13.68 -18.85 -12.26
CA ASN A 71 -14.31 -17.72 -11.60
C ASN A 71 -13.32 -17.10 -10.60
N LYS A 72 -12.91 -15.86 -10.88
CA LYS A 72 -11.94 -15.11 -10.06
C LYS A 72 -12.45 -14.79 -8.66
N LEU A 73 -13.77 -14.79 -8.45
CA LEU A 73 -14.41 -14.62 -7.13
C LEU A 73 -14.58 -15.95 -6.39
N ALA A 74 -14.50 -17.08 -7.10
CA ALA A 74 -14.53 -18.38 -6.47
C ALA A 74 -13.14 -18.71 -5.95
N VAL A 75 -13.03 -18.86 -4.64
CA VAL A 75 -11.80 -19.18 -3.95
C VAL A 75 -11.86 -20.63 -3.47
N GLN A 76 -10.78 -21.38 -3.68
CA GLN A 76 -10.66 -22.77 -3.27
C GLN A 76 -9.37 -23.00 -2.49
N TRP A 77 -9.42 -23.89 -1.51
CA TRP A 77 -8.24 -24.40 -0.83
C TRP A 77 -7.60 -25.49 -1.68
N ILE A 78 -6.28 -25.42 -1.85
CA ILE A 78 -5.48 -26.36 -2.63
C ILE A 78 -4.32 -26.85 -1.77
N GLY A 79 -3.99 -28.12 -1.89
CA GLY A 79 -2.91 -28.73 -1.13
C GLY A 79 -3.41 -29.77 -0.14
N PRO A 80 -2.48 -30.44 0.55
CA PRO A 80 -1.33 -29.82 1.21
C PRO A 80 -0.17 -29.47 0.26
N GLY A 81 0.39 -28.28 0.44
CA GLY A 81 1.69 -27.88 -0.09
C GLY A 81 2.73 -27.85 1.02
N THR A 82 3.99 -28.02 0.67
CA THR A 82 5.11 -28.07 1.62
C THR A 82 5.85 -26.74 1.62
N ILE A 83 6.14 -26.19 2.79
CA ILE A 83 6.96 -24.98 2.90
C ILE A 83 8.42 -25.34 2.64
N LEU A 84 9.04 -24.66 1.68
CA LEU A 84 10.46 -24.83 1.35
C LEU A 84 11.34 -23.84 2.10
N ASN A 85 10.91 -22.57 2.19
CA ASN A 85 11.66 -21.51 2.85
C ASN A 85 10.75 -20.32 3.21
N LYS A 86 11.08 -19.62 4.31
CA LYS A 86 10.53 -18.31 4.68
C LYS A 86 11.31 -17.18 3.98
N ILE A 87 10.67 -16.51 3.04
CA ILE A 87 11.27 -15.40 2.27
C ILE A 87 11.18 -14.06 3.03
N SER A 88 10.08 -13.85 3.76
CA SER A 88 9.90 -12.70 4.65
C SER A 88 8.97 -13.06 5.81
N GLU A 89 8.66 -12.11 6.70
CA GLU A 89 7.73 -12.33 7.82
C GLU A 89 6.38 -12.93 7.37
N THR A 90 5.91 -12.54 6.17
CA THR A 90 4.61 -12.94 5.63
C THR A 90 4.69 -13.71 4.31
N ASN A 91 5.86 -13.88 3.71
CA ASN A 91 6.00 -14.52 2.40
C ASN A 91 6.76 -15.84 2.53
N TYR A 92 6.16 -16.91 2.02
CA TYR A 92 6.71 -18.27 2.09
C TYR A 92 6.75 -18.88 0.70
N LEU A 93 7.83 -19.60 0.40
CA LEU A 93 7.92 -20.42 -0.78
C LEU A 93 7.27 -21.77 -0.49
N VAL A 94 6.20 -22.10 -1.23
CA VAL A 94 5.44 -23.34 -1.04
C VAL A 94 5.54 -24.19 -2.29
N GLU A 95 5.88 -25.46 -2.11
CA GLU A 95 5.83 -26.48 -3.15
C GLU A 95 4.47 -27.18 -3.16
N ILE A 96 3.81 -27.23 -4.33
CA ILE A 96 2.55 -27.96 -4.50
C ILE A 96 2.72 -28.97 -5.63
N PRO A 97 2.64 -30.29 -5.34
CA PRO A 97 2.77 -31.31 -6.36
C PRO A 97 1.65 -31.19 -7.40
N GLY A 98 1.99 -31.29 -8.69
CA GLY A 98 1.03 -31.26 -9.80
C GLY A 98 0.70 -29.88 -10.39
N ARG A 99 1.34 -28.80 -9.93
CA ARG A 99 1.30 -27.50 -10.61
C ARG A 99 2.43 -27.34 -11.65
N ARG A 100 2.18 -26.49 -12.66
CA ARG A 100 3.16 -26.19 -13.74
C ARG A 100 4.45 -25.58 -13.20
N GLU A 101 4.31 -24.66 -12.24
CA GLU A 101 5.41 -24.20 -11.39
C GLU A 101 5.29 -25.00 -10.10
N THR A 102 6.28 -25.82 -9.81
CA THR A 102 6.27 -26.71 -8.65
C THR A 102 6.32 -25.94 -7.34
N SER A 103 6.97 -24.77 -7.33
CA SER A 103 7.05 -23.87 -6.17
C SER A 103 6.60 -22.45 -6.52
N GLN A 104 5.87 -21.81 -5.60
CA GLN A 104 5.40 -20.43 -5.75
C GLN A 104 5.41 -19.71 -4.39
N ILE A 105 5.60 -18.39 -4.43
CA ILE A 105 5.57 -17.54 -3.23
C ILE A 105 4.12 -17.22 -2.87
N TYR A 106 3.75 -17.50 -1.62
CA TYR A 106 2.46 -17.15 -1.04
C TYR A 106 2.59 -16.19 0.12
N HIS A 107 1.62 -15.30 0.22
CA HIS A 107 1.47 -14.39 1.35
C HIS A 107 0.56 -15.03 2.40
N THR A 108 1.00 -15.04 3.65
CA THR A 108 0.16 -15.45 4.78
C THR A 108 -0.91 -14.42 5.02
N LEU A 109 -2.16 -14.86 5.09
CA LEU A 109 -3.23 -14.01 5.57
C LEU A 109 -3.04 -13.80 7.08
N LEU A 110 -2.99 -12.53 7.48
CA LEU A 110 -3.14 -12.15 8.88
C LEU A 110 -4.62 -12.28 9.21
N ASP A 111 -5.00 -13.39 9.84
CA ASP A 111 -6.37 -13.61 10.26
C ASP A 111 -6.65 -12.69 11.46
N ASN A 112 -7.52 -11.72 11.24
CA ASN A 112 -8.20 -11.00 12.31
C ASN A 112 -9.29 -11.92 12.85
N CYS A 113 -9.03 -12.57 13.99
CA CYS A 113 -10.12 -13.19 14.76
C CYS A 113 -11.04 -12.11 15.34
#